data_AF-A0A4U7CJC3-F1
#
_entry.id   AF-A0A4U7CJC3-F1
#
_cell.length_a   1.000
_cell.length_b   1.000
_cell.length_c   1.000
_cell.angle_alpha   90.00
_cell.angle_beta   90.00
_cell.angle_gamma   90.00
#
_symmetry.space_group_name_H-M   'P 1'
#
loop_
_entity.id
_entity.type
_entity.pdbx_description
1 polymer ?
#
loop_
_entity_poly.entity_id
_entity_poly.type
_entity_poly.pdbx_seq_one_letter_code
_entity_poly.pdbx_strand_id
1 'polypeptide(L)'
;MSDAAGAEGDRRLRVDLDVDPRGDRGCPIVDEADEAAEVAVNAVGDECVVDVTTPDGDVRRGTGEVDEDCLCHAFGRLGYVPHFRRVEDGTVLVTTYVDDRDAVRRLVGELREVVDRVRLVRLAVVEGPDATEQVTFDLSSLTPKQRRGLELAVVRGYFDDDRDVRLSELADELAISKSALSQRLRTAQAKLVTDVFDGAER
;
A
#
# COMPACT_ATOMS: atom_id res chain seq x y z
N MET A 1 -33.72 -10.21 23.49
CA MET A 1 -33.75 -10.70 22.09
C MET A 1 -34.05 -9.50 21.21
N SER A 2 -33.49 -9.42 20.00
CA SER A 2 -33.00 -8.23 19.25
C SER A 2 -31.63 -7.76 19.74
N ASP A 3 -30.59 -7.60 18.91
CA ASP A 3 -30.39 -7.91 17.49
C ASP A 3 -28.91 -8.29 17.31
N ALA A 4 -28.66 -9.47 16.74
CA ALA A 4 -27.34 -9.91 16.30
C ALA A 4 -27.40 -9.98 14.77
N ALA A 5 -27.30 -8.82 14.12
CA ALA A 5 -27.15 -8.70 12.68
C ALA A 5 -26.40 -7.39 12.39
N GLY A 6 -25.08 -7.47 12.27
CA GLY A 6 -24.26 -6.32 11.87
C GLY A 6 -22.79 -6.50 12.19
N ALA A 7 -22.06 -7.24 11.36
CA ALA A 7 -20.59 -7.10 11.18
C ALA A 7 -20.04 -7.94 10.00
N GLU A 8 -20.78 -8.17 8.92
CA GLU A 8 -20.25 -8.85 7.71
C GLU A 8 -19.91 -7.87 6.57
N GLY A 9 -20.12 -6.56 6.76
CA GLY A 9 -20.02 -5.56 5.69
C GLY A 9 -18.73 -4.73 5.63
N ASP A 10 -17.75 -4.96 6.50
CA ASP A 10 -16.59 -4.05 6.66
C ASP A 10 -15.24 -4.66 6.25
N ARG A 11 -15.27 -5.86 5.66
CA ARG A 11 -14.06 -6.48 5.10
C ARG A 11 -13.94 -6.14 3.64
N ARG A 12 -12.96 -5.30 3.32
CA ARG A 12 -12.54 -5.05 1.94
C ARG A 12 -11.22 -5.73 1.67
N LEU A 13 -10.93 -5.96 0.40
CA LEU A 13 -9.62 -6.38 -0.06
C LEU A 13 -8.90 -5.18 -0.62
N ARG A 14 -7.75 -4.83 -0.03
CA ARG A 14 -6.78 -3.94 -0.66
C ARG A 14 -6.07 -4.71 -1.77
N VAL A 15 -6.03 -4.12 -2.94
CA VAL A 15 -5.38 -4.65 -4.13
C VAL A 15 -4.34 -3.64 -4.57
N ASP A 16 -3.08 -4.06 -4.62
CA ASP A 16 -2.00 -3.26 -5.22
C ASP A 16 -1.59 -3.93 -6.54
N LEU A 17 -1.58 -3.15 -7.60
CA LEU A 17 -1.33 -3.57 -8.98
C LEU A 17 -0.19 -2.73 -9.56
N ASP A 18 0.76 -3.40 -10.19
CA ASP A 18 1.66 -2.74 -11.13
C ASP A 18 1.03 -2.83 -12.51
N VAL A 19 0.94 -1.69 -13.18
CA VAL A 19 0.30 -1.57 -14.47
C VAL A 19 1.18 -0.78 -15.42
N ASP A 20 1.41 -1.33 -16.61
CA ASP A 20 2.16 -0.68 -17.68
C ASP A 20 1.12 -0.09 -18.65
N PRO A 21 0.83 1.22 -18.61
CA PRO A 21 -0.12 1.84 -19.53
C PRO A 21 0.37 1.71 -20.97
N ARG A 22 -0.55 1.64 -21.93
CA ARG A 22 -0.16 1.59 -23.34
C ARG A 22 0.53 2.88 -23.76
N GLY A 23 1.81 2.79 -24.08
CA GLY A 23 2.63 3.96 -24.44
C GLY A 23 2.24 4.63 -25.76
N ASP A 24 1.44 3.99 -26.62
CA ASP A 24 0.96 4.57 -27.88
C ASP A 24 -0.26 5.50 -27.71
N ARG A 25 -0.86 5.52 -26.52
CA ARG A 25 -2.11 6.25 -26.23
C ARG A 25 -1.89 7.58 -25.49
N GLY A 26 -0.66 7.86 -25.08
CA GLY A 26 -0.31 9.11 -24.40
C GLY A 26 -0.98 9.26 -23.04
N CYS A 27 -0.84 8.25 -22.16
CA CYS A 27 -1.36 8.35 -20.81
C CYS A 27 -0.55 9.41 -20.04
N PRO A 28 -1.17 10.53 -19.61
CA PRO A 28 -0.42 11.65 -19.06
C PRO A 28 0.30 11.30 -17.74
N ILE A 29 -0.06 10.18 -17.08
CA ILE A 29 0.65 9.69 -15.89
C ILE A 29 2.11 9.33 -16.22
N VAL A 30 2.35 8.70 -17.37
CA VAL A 30 3.68 8.21 -17.77
C VAL A 30 4.34 9.09 -18.82
N ASP A 31 3.58 9.93 -19.52
CA ASP A 31 4.14 10.89 -20.49
C ASP A 31 4.86 12.06 -19.80
N GLU A 32 4.37 12.47 -18.63
CA GLU A 32 4.93 13.63 -17.92
C GLU A 32 6.23 13.29 -17.18
N ALA A 33 6.41 12.04 -16.74
CA ALA A 33 7.63 11.56 -16.12
C ALA A 33 7.76 10.02 -16.16
N ASP A 34 8.96 9.54 -16.47
CA ASP A 34 9.31 8.11 -16.37
C ASP A 34 9.38 7.62 -14.90
N GLU A 35 9.57 8.54 -13.95
CA GLU A 35 9.60 8.32 -12.50
C GLU A 35 8.80 9.41 -11.77
N ALA A 36 7.89 9.01 -10.88
CA ALA A 36 7.09 9.92 -10.06
C ALA A 36 6.86 9.34 -8.66
N ALA A 37 7.11 10.14 -7.63
CA ALA A 37 6.93 9.76 -6.22
C ALA A 37 5.47 9.88 -5.76
N GLU A 38 4.69 10.75 -6.39
CA GLU A 38 3.25 10.93 -6.14
C GLU A 38 2.52 11.20 -7.46
N VAL A 39 1.30 10.68 -7.57
CA VAL A 39 0.43 10.87 -8.74
C VAL A 39 -0.98 11.23 -8.27
N ALA A 40 -1.48 12.40 -8.65
CA ALA A 40 -2.87 12.78 -8.46
C ALA A 40 -3.59 12.79 -9.81
N VAL A 41 -4.70 12.08 -9.92
CA VAL A 41 -5.49 11.97 -11.15
C VAL A 41 -6.90 12.46 -10.91
N ASN A 42 -7.37 13.33 -11.81
CA ASN A 42 -8.75 13.76 -11.89
C ASN A 42 -9.28 13.42 -13.29
N ALA A 43 -10.04 12.33 -13.37
CA ALA A 43 -10.69 11.89 -14.59
C ALA A 43 -12.20 12.12 -14.46
N VAL A 44 -12.73 13.13 -15.17
CA VAL A 44 -14.14 13.52 -15.13
C VAL A 44 -14.69 13.60 -16.54
N GLY A 45 -15.69 12.76 -16.81
CA GLY A 45 -16.19 12.58 -18.18
C GLY A 45 -15.07 12.04 -19.05
N ASP A 46 -14.79 12.75 -20.15
CA ASP A 46 -13.77 12.38 -21.13
C ASP A 46 -12.47 13.18 -20.92
N GLU A 47 -12.33 13.95 -19.83
CA GLU A 47 -11.13 14.74 -19.53
C GLU A 47 -10.33 14.10 -18.39
N CYS A 48 -9.03 13.93 -18.61
CA CYS A 48 -8.06 13.48 -17.63
C CYS A 48 -7.09 14.63 -17.33
N VAL A 49 -6.97 15.00 -16.06
CA VAL A 49 -5.92 15.92 -15.58
C VAL A 49 -5.09 15.16 -14.57
N VAL A 50 -3.76 15.22 -14.71
CA VAL A 50 -2.84 14.58 -13.78
C VAL A 50 -1.83 15.60 -13.27
N ASP A 51 -1.53 15.52 -11.98
CA ASP A 51 -0.37 16.16 -11.38
C ASP A 51 0.58 15.03 -10.94
N VAL A 52 1.78 15.00 -11.51
CA VAL A 52 2.85 14.07 -11.13
C VAL A 52 3.94 14.84 -10.38
N THR A 53 4.34 14.32 -9.22
CA THR A 53 5.44 14.87 -8.44
C THR A 53 6.67 13.99 -8.64
N THR A 54 7.75 14.53 -9.18
CA THR A 54 9.01 13.80 -9.37
C THR A 54 9.67 13.49 -8.03
N PRO A 55 10.65 12.57 -7.97
CA PRO A 55 11.42 12.31 -6.74
C PRO A 55 12.11 13.55 -6.16
N ASP A 56 12.47 14.51 -7.01
CA ASP A 56 13.10 15.79 -6.60
C ASP A 56 12.08 16.83 -6.08
N GLY A 57 10.77 16.53 -6.15
CA GLY A 57 9.69 17.38 -5.68
C GLY A 57 9.13 18.35 -6.73
N ASP A 58 9.53 18.24 -7.99
CA ASP A 58 8.96 19.05 -9.08
C ASP A 58 7.57 18.51 -9.46
N VAL A 59 6.58 19.39 -9.54
CA VAL A 59 5.23 19.02 -9.97
C VAL A 59 5.06 19.33 -11.45
N ARG A 60 4.66 18.32 -12.23
CA ARG A 60 4.31 18.46 -13.66
C ARG A 60 2.84 18.14 -13.85
N ARG A 61 2.19 18.93 -14.70
CA ARG A 61 0.76 18.76 -15.00
C ARG A 61 0.59 18.29 -16.43
N GLY A 62 -0.04 17.13 -16.56
CA GLY A 62 -0.47 16.57 -17.85
C GLY A 62 -1.98 16.62 -18.01
N THR A 63 -2.43 16.60 -19.26
CA THR A 63 -3.85 16.50 -19.61
C THR A 63 -4.03 15.51 -20.75
N GLY A 64 -5.10 14.72 -20.71
CA GLY A 64 -5.43 13.75 -21.76
C GLY A 64 -6.94 13.54 -21.88
N GLU A 65 -7.35 12.78 -22.88
CA GLU A 65 -8.73 12.36 -23.07
C GLU A 65 -8.94 10.97 -22.47
N VAL A 66 -10.06 10.76 -21.77
CA VAL A 66 -10.43 9.45 -21.21
C VAL A 66 -11.31 8.73 -22.23
N ASP A 67 -10.82 7.59 -22.72
CA ASP A 67 -11.56 6.70 -23.62
C ASP A 67 -11.78 5.31 -22.98
N GLU A 68 -12.37 4.39 -23.75
CA GLU A 68 -12.67 3.02 -23.30
C GLU A 68 -11.43 2.17 -22.99
N ASP A 69 -10.27 2.59 -23.49
CA ASP A 69 -8.97 1.94 -23.34
C ASP A 69 -8.12 2.59 -22.21
N CYS A 70 -8.70 3.51 -21.44
CA CYS A 70 -8.01 4.15 -20.33
C CYS A 70 -8.09 3.34 -19.03
N LEU A 71 -6.97 3.30 -18.31
CA LEU A 71 -6.86 2.74 -16.94
C LEU A 71 -7.94 3.31 -16.01
N CYS A 72 -8.07 4.63 -15.98
CA CYS A 72 -9.07 5.35 -15.18
C CYS A 72 -10.51 4.91 -15.52
N HIS A 73 -10.77 4.70 -16.82
CA HIS A 73 -12.07 4.27 -17.31
C HIS A 73 -12.37 2.82 -16.90
N ALA A 74 -11.39 1.91 -17.01
CA ALA A 74 -11.55 0.51 -16.60
C ALA A 74 -11.92 0.37 -15.11
N PHE A 75 -11.29 1.14 -14.22
CA PHE A 75 -11.68 1.18 -12.81
C PHE A 75 -13.09 1.77 -12.62
N GLY A 76 -13.38 2.89 -13.28
CA GLY A 76 -14.67 3.57 -13.20
C GLY A 76 -15.85 2.70 -13.66
N ARG A 77 -15.68 1.91 -14.72
CA ARG A 77 -16.69 0.95 -15.22
C ARG A 77 -17.09 -0.09 -14.18
N LEU A 78 -16.14 -0.49 -13.33
CA LEU A 78 -16.38 -1.45 -12.26
C LEU A 78 -16.79 -0.79 -10.94
N GLY A 79 -16.87 0.53 -10.89
CA GLY A 79 -17.24 1.28 -9.69
C GLY A 79 -16.13 1.34 -8.64
N TYR A 80 -14.87 1.13 -9.03
CA TYR A 80 -13.72 1.21 -8.13
C TYR A 80 -13.00 2.54 -8.29
N VAL A 81 -12.51 3.08 -7.18
CA VAL A 81 -11.69 4.29 -7.16
C VAL A 81 -10.22 3.86 -7.10
N PRO A 82 -9.42 4.14 -8.15
CA PRO A 82 -7.98 3.88 -8.12
C PRO A 82 -7.25 5.01 -7.40
N HIS A 83 -6.26 4.63 -6.60
CA HIS A 83 -5.25 5.53 -6.06
C HIS A 83 -3.94 5.24 -6.78
N PHE A 84 -3.58 6.10 -7.72
CA PHE A 84 -2.27 6.07 -8.38
C PHE A 84 -1.22 6.52 -7.36
N ARG A 85 -0.24 5.68 -7.07
CA ARG A 85 0.71 5.92 -5.98
C ARG A 85 2.02 6.51 -6.48
N ARG A 86 2.61 5.88 -7.50
CA ARG A 86 3.92 6.23 -8.06
C ARG A 86 4.09 5.67 -9.47
N VAL A 87 5.09 6.18 -10.16
CA VAL A 87 5.58 5.68 -11.45
C VAL A 87 7.05 5.31 -11.31
N GLU A 88 7.43 4.12 -11.78
CA GLU A 88 8.83 3.66 -11.87
C GLU A 88 9.02 3.00 -13.24
N ASP A 89 9.96 3.50 -14.06
CA ASP A 89 10.23 2.99 -15.40
C ASP A 89 8.95 2.86 -16.26
N GLY A 90 8.05 3.85 -16.18
CA GLY A 90 6.75 3.84 -16.88
C GLY A 90 5.72 2.83 -16.34
N THR A 91 6.05 2.10 -15.27
CA THR A 91 5.12 1.22 -14.54
C THR A 91 4.42 2.01 -13.44
N VAL A 92 3.09 1.97 -13.43
CA VAL A 92 2.27 2.69 -12.44
C VAL A 92 1.83 1.73 -11.33
N LEU A 93 2.15 2.07 -10.07
CA LEU A 93 1.60 1.38 -8.92
C LEU A 93 0.22 1.95 -8.58
N VAL A 94 -0.80 1.11 -8.66
CA VAL A 94 -2.19 1.48 -8.38
C VAL A 94 -2.72 0.68 -7.19
N THR A 95 -3.27 1.37 -6.21
CA THR A 95 -4.01 0.77 -5.10
C THR A 95 -5.50 0.96 -5.29
N THR A 96 -6.29 -0.08 -5.08
CA THR A 96 -7.74 0.05 -4.98
C THR A 96 -8.30 -0.90 -3.91
N TYR A 97 -9.58 -0.75 -3.59
CA TYR A 97 -10.29 -1.55 -2.62
C TYR A 97 -11.49 -2.20 -3.28
N VAL A 98 -11.59 -3.52 -3.14
CA VAL A 98 -12.67 -4.32 -3.71
C VAL A 98 -13.34 -5.17 -2.65
N ASP A 99 -14.53 -5.68 -2.92
CA ASP A 99 -15.32 -6.40 -1.93
C ASP A 99 -14.80 -7.83 -1.70
N ASP A 100 -14.39 -8.52 -2.78
CA ASP A 100 -14.02 -9.93 -2.72
C ASP A 100 -13.02 -10.34 -3.82
N ARG A 101 -12.61 -11.61 -3.81
CA ARG A 101 -11.64 -12.14 -4.78
C ARG A 101 -12.20 -12.25 -6.20
N ASP A 102 -13.51 -12.35 -6.38
CA ASP A 102 -14.13 -12.36 -7.71
C ASP A 102 -14.10 -10.97 -8.34
N ALA A 103 -14.28 -9.92 -7.53
CA ALA A 103 -14.02 -8.54 -7.92
C ALA A 103 -12.58 -8.33 -8.39
N VAL A 104 -11.58 -8.86 -7.67
CA VAL A 104 -10.16 -8.81 -8.12
C VAL A 104 -10.01 -9.45 -9.50
N ARG A 105 -10.61 -10.63 -9.73
CA ARG A 105 -10.51 -11.34 -11.01
C ARG A 105 -11.14 -10.54 -12.15
N ARG A 106 -12.31 -9.93 -11.91
CA ARG A 106 -12.97 -9.05 -12.88
C ARG A 106 -12.10 -7.84 -13.21
N LEU A 107 -11.59 -7.16 -12.17
CA LEU A 107 -10.73 -5.99 -12.34
C LEU A 107 -9.46 -6.31 -13.15
N VAL A 108 -8.75 -7.38 -12.79
CA VAL A 108 -7.55 -7.80 -13.54
C VAL A 108 -7.91 -8.22 -14.96
N GLY A 109 -9.11 -8.79 -15.17
CA GLY A 109 -9.63 -9.10 -16.50
C GLY A 109 -9.81 -7.84 -17.36
N GLU A 110 -10.57 -6.86 -16.86
CA GLU A 110 -10.79 -5.58 -17.57
C GLU A 110 -9.48 -4.85 -17.85
N LEU A 111 -8.56 -4.79 -16.87
CA LEU A 111 -7.29 -4.10 -17.04
C LEU A 111 -6.43 -4.72 -18.15
N ARG A 112 -6.42 -6.05 -18.30
CA ARG A 112 -5.63 -6.73 -19.35
C ARG A 112 -6.04 -6.35 -20.76
N GLU A 113 -7.27 -5.94 -20.97
CA GLU A 113 -7.76 -5.55 -22.30
C GLU A 113 -7.25 -4.16 -22.70
N VAL A 114 -6.93 -3.30 -21.72
CA VAL A 114 -6.65 -1.87 -21.93
C VAL A 114 -5.19 -1.46 -21.67
N VAL A 115 -4.40 -2.30 -21.00
CA VAL A 115 -2.99 -2.02 -20.65
C VAL A 115 -2.04 -3.05 -21.28
N ASP A 116 -0.75 -2.71 -21.36
CA ASP A 116 0.26 -3.65 -21.90
C ASP A 116 0.57 -4.77 -20.91
N ARG A 117 0.55 -4.46 -19.61
CA ARG A 117 0.80 -5.43 -18.56
C ARG A 117 0.09 -5.05 -17.27
N VAL A 118 -0.44 -6.06 -16.58
CA VAL A 118 -0.92 -5.92 -15.19
C VAL A 118 -0.36 -7.05 -14.33
N ARG A 119 0.17 -6.69 -13.16
CA ARG A 119 0.70 -7.63 -12.17
C ARG A 119 0.07 -7.34 -10.80
N LEU A 120 -0.54 -8.36 -10.21
CA LEU A 120 -0.98 -8.30 -8.82
C LEU A 120 0.25 -8.32 -7.90
N VAL A 121 0.53 -7.20 -7.25
CA VAL A 121 1.63 -7.05 -6.29
C VAL A 121 1.19 -7.53 -4.91
N ARG A 122 0.00 -7.11 -4.49
CA ARG A 122 -0.52 -7.43 -3.15
C ARG A 122 -2.02 -7.64 -3.16
N LEU A 123 -2.45 -8.58 -2.33
CA LEU A 123 -3.85 -8.76 -1.94
C LEU A 123 -3.92 -8.92 -0.43
N ALA A 124 -4.58 -7.99 0.26
CA ALA A 124 -4.70 -8.00 1.73
C ALA A 124 -6.14 -7.75 2.17
N VAL A 125 -6.58 -8.40 3.25
CA VAL A 125 -7.86 -8.10 3.89
C VAL A 125 -7.67 -6.88 4.78
N VAL A 126 -8.56 -5.90 4.65
CA VAL A 126 -8.59 -4.69 5.46
C VAL A 126 -9.95 -4.61 6.17
N GLU A 127 -9.91 -4.30 7.47
CA GLU A 127 -11.07 -4.08 8.32
C GLU A 127 -11.06 -2.59 8.75
N GLY A 128 -12.15 -1.87 8.53
CA GLY A 128 -12.35 -0.50 9.00
C GLY A 128 -12.20 0.63 7.95
N PRO A 129 -12.84 1.80 8.19
CA PRO A 129 -12.90 2.94 7.26
C PRO A 129 -11.60 3.77 7.14
N ASP A 130 -10.61 3.57 8.02
CA ASP A 130 -9.39 4.38 8.12
C ASP A 130 -8.14 3.71 7.50
N ALA A 131 -8.30 2.75 6.60
CA ALA A 131 -7.20 1.97 6.03
C ALA A 131 -6.34 2.72 4.97
N THR A 132 -6.24 4.04 5.03
CA THR A 132 -5.69 4.87 3.95
C THR A 132 -4.16 5.00 3.94
N GLU A 133 -3.46 4.69 5.04
CA GLU A 133 -2.00 4.62 5.07
C GLU A 133 -1.53 3.33 5.74
N GLN A 134 -1.38 2.28 4.94
CA GLN A 134 -0.75 1.05 5.38
C GLN A 134 0.63 0.93 4.73
N VAL A 135 1.68 1.14 5.52
CA VAL A 135 3.04 0.80 5.13
C VAL A 135 3.25 -0.69 5.37
N THR A 136 3.79 -1.36 4.36
CA THR A 136 4.12 -2.78 4.45
C THR A 136 5.56 -2.93 4.89
N PHE A 137 5.79 -3.73 5.93
CA PHE A 137 7.13 -4.02 6.41
C PHE A 137 7.63 -5.35 5.84
N ASP A 138 8.83 -5.37 5.27
CA ASP A 138 9.50 -6.64 5.02
C ASP A 138 10.11 -7.18 6.31
N LEU A 139 9.33 -8.03 6.99
CA LEU A 139 9.77 -8.71 8.20
C LEU A 139 10.90 -9.72 7.95
N SER A 140 11.25 -10.04 6.70
CA SER A 140 12.38 -10.92 6.36
C SER A 140 13.73 -10.29 6.72
N SER A 141 13.80 -8.96 6.76
CA SER A 141 14.97 -8.20 7.22
C SER A 141 15.30 -8.40 8.71
N LEU A 142 14.32 -8.85 9.50
CA LEU A 142 14.48 -9.13 10.92
C LEU A 142 15.04 -10.53 11.16
N THR A 143 16.05 -10.62 12.00
CA THR A 143 16.51 -11.93 12.50
C THR A 143 15.39 -12.60 13.32
N PRO A 144 15.35 -13.94 13.42
CA PRO A 144 14.37 -14.64 14.24
C PRO A 144 14.32 -14.13 15.69
N LYS A 145 15.48 -13.76 16.25
CA LYS A 145 15.60 -13.24 17.62
C LYS A 145 15.05 -11.81 17.77
N GLN A 146 15.18 -10.98 16.73
CA GLN A 146 14.60 -9.63 16.68
C GLN A 146 13.08 -9.72 16.58
N ARG A 147 12.58 -10.54 15.63
CA ARG A 147 11.14 -10.78 15.45
C ARG A 147 10.50 -11.29 16.73
N ARG A 148 11.10 -12.32 17.35
CA ARG A 148 10.58 -12.90 18.60
C ARG A 148 10.53 -11.91 19.76
N GLY A 149 11.53 -11.03 19.87
CA GLY A 149 11.53 -9.98 20.88
C GLY A 149 10.43 -8.94 20.65
N LEU A 150 10.24 -8.53 19.39
CA LEU A 150 9.20 -7.55 19.01
C LEU A 150 7.80 -8.12 19.20
N GLU A 151 7.54 -9.35 18.74
CA GLU A 151 6.28 -10.08 18.93
C GLU A 151 5.92 -10.17 20.41
N LEU A 152 6.88 -10.56 21.26
CA LEU A 152 6.64 -10.67 22.70
C LEU A 152 6.29 -9.30 23.31
N ALA A 153 7.03 -8.25 22.93
CA ALA A 153 6.77 -6.90 23.41
C ALA A 153 5.36 -6.41 23.01
N VAL A 154 4.93 -6.66 21.77
CA VAL A 154 3.58 -6.32 21.29
C VAL A 154 2.50 -7.12 22.03
N VAL A 155 2.64 -8.45 22.12
CA VAL A 155 1.65 -9.31 22.79
C VAL A 155 1.48 -8.94 24.26
N ARG A 156 2.54 -8.47 24.91
CA ARG A 156 2.51 -8.05 26.31
C ARG A 156 2.12 -6.57 26.48
N GLY A 157 1.90 -5.82 25.41
CA GLY A 157 1.51 -4.41 25.48
C GLY A 157 2.63 -3.51 26.01
N TYR A 158 3.88 -3.84 25.73
CA TYR A 158 5.04 -3.02 26.12
C TYR A 158 5.05 -1.64 25.46
N PHE A 159 4.42 -1.52 24.29
CA PHE A 159 4.33 -0.27 23.53
C PHE A 159 3.01 0.48 23.78
N ASP A 160 2.15 -0.01 24.67
CA ASP A 160 0.87 0.61 24.98
C ASP A 160 1.06 1.66 26.10
N ASP A 161 0.40 2.82 25.98
CA ASP A 161 0.52 3.92 26.97
C ASP A 161 -0.07 3.56 28.35
N ASP A 162 -1.00 2.60 28.42
CA ASP A 162 -1.80 2.28 29.62
C ASP A 162 -1.34 1.02 30.39
N ARG A 163 -0.21 0.39 30.05
CA ARG A 163 0.26 -0.83 30.74
C ARG A 163 1.61 -0.70 31.42
N ASP A 164 1.69 -1.31 32.61
CA ASP A 164 2.85 -1.33 33.49
C ASP A 164 3.88 -2.42 33.14
N VAL A 165 4.02 -2.79 31.86
CA VAL A 165 4.95 -3.87 31.46
C VAL A 165 6.39 -3.36 31.42
N ARG A 166 7.27 -4.00 32.19
CA ARG A 166 8.68 -3.61 32.27
C ARG A 166 9.52 -4.42 31.30
N LEU A 167 10.51 -3.76 30.68
CA LEU A 167 11.47 -4.42 29.79
C LEU A 167 12.24 -5.56 30.47
N SER A 168 12.44 -5.51 31.79
CA SER A 168 13.06 -6.59 32.56
C SER A 168 12.21 -7.86 32.56
N GLU A 169 10.90 -7.74 32.72
CA GLU A 169 9.99 -8.90 32.77
C GLU A 169 9.97 -9.65 31.44
N LEU A 170 10.02 -8.91 30.33
CA LEU A 170 10.13 -9.48 28.99
C LEU A 170 11.49 -10.14 28.74
N ALA A 171 12.56 -9.60 29.34
CA ALA A 171 13.90 -10.16 29.20
C ALA A 171 14.03 -11.48 29.97
N ASP A 172 13.43 -11.54 31.16
CA ASP A 172 13.37 -12.75 31.98
C ASP A 172 12.63 -13.88 31.26
N GLU A 173 11.51 -13.57 30.59
CA GLU A 173 10.75 -14.55 29.78
C GLU A 173 11.54 -15.10 28.58
N LEU A 174 12.42 -14.29 28.00
CA LEU A 174 13.31 -14.71 26.93
C LEU A 174 14.63 -15.32 27.45
N ALA A 175 14.82 -15.41 28.77
CA ALA A 175 16.04 -15.84 29.42
C ALA A 175 17.30 -15.10 28.93
N ILE A 176 17.20 -13.78 28.78
CA ILE A 176 18.29 -12.90 28.35
C ILE A 176 18.42 -11.69 29.27
N SER A 177 19.54 -10.97 29.17
CA SER A 177 19.69 -9.72 29.89
C SER A 177 18.74 -8.64 29.35
N LYS A 178 18.32 -7.73 30.24
CA LYS A 178 17.59 -6.50 29.87
C LYS A 178 18.31 -5.71 28.76
N SER A 179 19.64 -5.64 28.82
CA SER A 179 20.45 -4.96 27.79
C SER A 179 20.37 -5.66 26.43
N ALA A 180 20.39 -6.99 26.41
CA ALA A 180 20.27 -7.78 25.19
C ALA A 180 18.87 -7.63 24.56
N LEU A 181 17.81 -7.63 25.36
CA LEU A 181 16.46 -7.38 24.85
C LEU A 181 16.33 -5.95 24.30
N SER A 182 16.80 -4.96 25.06
CA SER A 182 16.81 -3.56 24.63
C SER A 182 17.53 -3.36 23.30
N GLN A 183 18.68 -4.00 23.12
CA GLN A 183 19.42 -3.94 21.86
C GLN A 183 18.63 -4.61 20.72
N ARG A 184 18.03 -5.78 20.94
CA ARG A 184 17.21 -6.47 19.93
C ARG A 184 16.04 -5.61 19.47
N LEU A 185 15.30 -5.01 20.40
CA LEU A 185 14.17 -4.14 20.08
C LEU A 185 14.65 -2.92 19.29
N ARG A 186 15.69 -2.22 19.76
CA ARG A 186 16.25 -1.06 19.06
C ARG A 186 16.70 -1.37 17.64
N THR A 187 17.42 -2.48 17.45
CA THR A 187 17.86 -2.87 16.09
C THR A 187 16.69 -3.29 15.21
N ALA A 188 15.68 -3.95 15.76
CA ALA A 188 14.47 -4.31 15.00
C ALA A 188 13.69 -3.05 14.59
N GLN A 189 13.46 -2.12 15.54
CA GLN A 189 12.79 -0.85 15.29
C GLN A 189 13.54 0.01 14.28
N ALA A 190 14.86 0.12 14.39
CA ALA A 190 15.68 0.86 13.42
C ALA A 190 15.49 0.31 12.01
N LYS A 191 15.51 -1.02 11.83
CA LYS A 191 15.25 -1.65 10.53
C LYS A 191 13.85 -1.34 10.01
N LEU A 192 12.82 -1.42 10.85
CA LEU A 192 11.45 -1.14 10.45
C LEU A 192 11.24 0.34 10.08
N VAL A 193 11.84 1.26 10.84
CA VAL A 193 11.78 2.70 10.56
C VAL A 193 12.53 3.01 9.26
N THR A 194 13.74 2.48 9.08
CA THR A 194 14.49 2.62 7.83
C THR A 194 13.71 2.04 6.65
N ASP A 195 13.09 0.86 6.77
CA ASP A 195 12.27 0.27 5.69
C ASP A 195 11.09 1.18 5.30
N VAL A 196 10.46 1.84 6.29
CA VAL A 196 9.34 2.78 6.05
C VAL A 196 9.78 4.03 5.28
N PHE A 197 10.95 4.57 5.58
CA PHE A 197 11.40 5.85 5.02
C PHE A 197 12.33 5.68 3.81
N ASP A 198 13.17 4.65 3.75
CA ASP A 198 13.98 4.32 2.56
C ASP A 198 13.10 3.78 1.41
N GLY A 199 11.92 3.22 1.71
CA GLY A 199 10.90 2.87 0.71
C GLY A 199 10.15 4.08 0.15
N ALA A 200 10.31 5.26 0.75
CA ALA A 200 9.78 6.53 0.25
C ALA A 200 10.82 7.32 -0.57
N GLU A 201 12.09 6.93 -0.52
CA GLU A 201 13.22 7.51 -1.27
C GLU A 201 13.66 6.63 -2.46
N ARG A 202 12.84 5.64 -2.87
CA ARG A 202 13.13 4.76 -4.00
C ARG A 202 11.94 4.57 -4.92
#